data_AF-R7S9X9-F1
#
_entry.id   AF-R7S9X9-F1
#
_cell.length_a   1.000
_cell.length_b   1.000
_cell.length_c   1.000
_cell.angle_alpha   90.00
_cell.angle_beta   90.00
_cell.angle_gamma   90.00
#
_symmetry.space_group_name_H-M   'P 1'
#
loop_
_entity.id
_entity.type
_entity.pdbx_description
1 polymer ?
#
loop_
_entity_poly.entity_id
_entity_poly.type
_entity_poly.pdbx_seq_one_letter_code
_entity_poly.pdbx_strand_id
1 'polypeptide(L)'
;KLVTATVPILAEHGVTITTLFYRQMLEANPDLRNVFSRSNVAFRQRQLARAVHAHAANIEDLTPILPVVERIAHKHTSVHIVPSR
;
A
#
# COMPACT_ATOMS: atom_id res chain seq x y z
N LYS A 1 -1.58 16.28 12.36
CA LYS A 1 -2.31 17.40 11.71
C LYS A 1 -2.39 17.26 10.19
N LEU A 2 -1.28 17.27 9.44
CA LEU A 2 -1.33 17.16 7.96
C LEU A 2 -1.88 15.81 7.49
N VAL A 3 -1.34 14.69 7.99
CA VAL A 3 -1.78 13.33 7.63
C VAL A 3 -3.27 13.13 7.93
N THR A 4 -3.71 13.50 9.14
CA THR A 4 -5.10 13.39 9.59
C THR A 4 -6.07 14.13 8.65
N ALA A 5 -5.68 15.32 8.15
CA ALA A 5 -6.51 16.10 7.22
C ALA A 5 -6.70 15.41 5.85
N THR A 6 -5.84 14.47 5.48
CA THR A 6 -5.95 13.73 4.21
C THR A 6 -6.82 12.48 4.29
N VAL A 7 -7.27 12.07 5.48
CA VAL A 7 -8.04 10.83 5.68
C VAL A 7 -9.31 10.78 4.81
N PRO A 8 -10.16 11.83 4.74
CA PRO A 8 -11.35 11.80 3.89
C PRO A 8 -11.01 11.65 2.40
N ILE A 9 -9.94 12.31 1.96
CA ILE A 9 -9.46 12.24 0.57
C ILE A 9 -8.98 10.81 0.24
N LEU A 10 -8.26 10.16 1.16
CA LEU A 10 -7.83 8.77 1.00
C LEU A 10 -9.01 7.79 1.00
N ALA A 11 -10.08 8.09 1.74
CA ALA A 11 -11.30 7.28 1.73
C ALA A 11 -12.01 7.34 0.36
N GLU A 12 -12.09 8.54 -0.23
CA GLU A 12 -12.76 8.76 -1.51
C GLU A 12 -11.92 8.34 -2.72
N HIS A 13 -10.63 8.67 -2.72
CA HIS A 13 -9.76 8.54 -3.89
C HIS A 13 -8.64 7.52 -3.74
N GLY A 14 -8.58 6.77 -2.63
CA GLY A 14 -7.48 5.84 -2.34
C GLY A 14 -7.23 4.83 -3.46
N VAL A 15 -8.29 4.27 -4.07
CA VAL A 15 -8.15 3.32 -5.18
C VAL A 15 -7.61 4.01 -6.44
N THR A 16 -8.04 5.23 -6.73
CA THR A 16 -7.54 6.02 -7.86
C THR A 16 -6.05 6.28 -7.70
N ILE A 17 -5.62 6.70 -6.50
CA ILE A 17 -4.22 6.96 -6.17
C ILE A 17 -3.38 5.68 -6.34
N THR A 18 -3.82 4.55 -5.78
CA THR A 18 -3.03 3.32 -5.87
C THR A 18 -3.03 2.69 -7.26
N THR A 19 -4.07 2.91 -8.06
CA THR A 19 -4.10 2.54 -9.48
C THR A 19 -3.02 3.31 -10.25
N LEU A 20 -2.96 4.62 -10.05
CA LEU A 20 -1.94 5.48 -10.67
C LEU A 20 -0.53 5.10 -10.21
N PHE A 21 -0.36 4.81 -8.91
CA PHE A 21 0.90 4.34 -8.34
C PHE A 21 1.42 3.08 -9.05
N TYR A 22 0.60 2.04 -9.17
CA TYR A 22 1.04 0.80 -9.83
C TYR A 22 1.37 1.01 -11.30
N ARG A 23 0.59 1.86 -12.00
CA ARG A 23 0.87 2.20 -13.40
C ARG A 23 2.25 2.86 -13.53
N GLN A 24 2.48 3.95 -12.80
CA GLN A 24 3.73 4.72 -12.86
C GLN A 24 4.93 3.90 -12.39
N MET A 25 4.79 3.15 -11.29
CA MET A 25 5.86 2.32 -10.74
C MET A 25 6.34 1.26 -11.75
N LEU A 26 5.42 0.59 -12.44
CA LEU A 26 5.74 -0.48 -13.41
C LEU A 26 6.19 0.06 -14.77
N GLU A 27 5.80 1.28 -15.14
CA GLU A 27 6.34 1.99 -16.29
C GLU A 27 7.79 2.39 -16.03
N ALA A 28 8.08 2.98 -14.87
CA ALA A 28 9.43 3.42 -14.50
C ALA A 28 10.38 2.27 -14.15
N ASN A 29 9.85 1.15 -13.63
CA ASN A 29 10.65 0.00 -13.18
C ASN A 29 10.09 -1.32 -13.76
N PRO A 30 10.37 -1.63 -15.04
CA PRO A 30 9.82 -2.80 -15.70
C PRO A 30 10.13 -4.13 -15.01
N ASP A 31 11.29 -4.25 -14.36
CA ASP A 31 11.75 -5.45 -13.66
C ASP A 31 10.84 -5.86 -12.50
N LEU A 32 10.10 -4.90 -11.92
CA LEU A 32 9.14 -5.16 -10.86
C LEU A 32 7.92 -5.97 -11.33
N ARG A 33 7.71 -6.14 -12.65
CA ARG A 33 6.64 -7.01 -13.18
C ARG A 33 6.81 -8.48 -12.77
N ASN A 34 8.03 -8.91 -12.46
CA ASN A 34 8.30 -10.26 -11.93
C ASN A 34 7.70 -10.46 -10.52
N VAL A 35 7.58 -9.39 -9.74
CA VAL A 35 7.01 -9.40 -8.39
C VAL A 35 5.52 -9.02 -8.43
N PHE A 36 5.16 -8.07 -9.29
CA PHE A 36 3.82 -7.51 -9.44
C PHE A 36 3.23 -7.83 -10.81
N SER A 37 2.74 -9.05 -10.96
CA SER A 37 1.99 -9.45 -12.16
C SER A 37 0.67 -8.66 -12.30
N ARG A 38 0.16 -8.54 -13.54
CA ARG A 38 -1.08 -7.80 -13.85
C ARG A 38 -2.29 -8.28 -13.03
N SER A 39 -2.43 -9.59 -12.84
CA SER A 39 -3.51 -10.18 -12.03
C SER A 39 -3.39 -9.80 -10.55
N ASN A 40 -2.18 -9.79 -10.01
CA ASN A 40 -1.93 -9.42 -8.62
C ASN A 40 -2.15 -7.92 -8.38
N VAL A 41 -1.79 -7.05 -9.33
CA VAL A 41 -1.96 -5.59 -9.21
C VAL A 41 -3.43 -5.19 -9.12
N ALA A 42 -4.30 -5.78 -9.96
CA ALA A 42 -5.72 -5.46 -9.99
C ALA A 42 -6.42 -5.67 -8.63
N PHE A 43 -5.98 -6.67 -7.87
CA PHE A 43 -6.44 -6.92 -6.51
C PHE A 43 -5.71 -6.04 -5.47
N ARG A 44 -4.39 -5.89 -5.60
CA ARG A 44 -3.54 -5.23 -4.61
C ARG A 44 -3.73 -3.72 -4.52
N GLN A 45 -4.17 -3.04 -5.58
CA GLN A 45 -4.46 -1.60 -5.53
C GLN A 45 -5.48 -1.24 -4.44
N ARG A 46 -6.56 -2.02 -4.28
CA ARG A 46 -7.55 -1.81 -3.21
C ARG A 46 -6.99 -2.13 -1.83
N GLN A 47 -6.17 -3.17 -1.72
CA GLN A 47 -5.55 -3.56 -0.46
C GLN A 47 -4.53 -2.52 0.01
N LEU A 48 -3.74 -1.96 -0.91
CA LEU A 48 -2.82 -0.87 -0.61
C LEU A 48 -3.58 0.39 -0.18
N ALA A 49 -4.66 0.75 -0.88
CA ALA A 49 -5.48 1.91 -0.54
C ALA A 49 -6.04 1.81 0.88
N ARG A 50 -6.56 0.63 1.24
CA ARG A 50 -7.05 0.32 2.58
C ARG A 50 -5.94 0.40 3.63
N ALA A 51 -4.75 -0.13 3.35
CA ALA A 51 -3.63 -0.10 4.28
C ALA A 51 -3.16 1.35 4.56
N VAL A 52 -3.02 2.17 3.51
CA VAL A 52 -2.62 3.59 3.66
C VAL A 52 -3.70 4.39 4.40
N HIS A 53 -4.98 4.20 4.06
CA HIS A 53 -6.09 4.82 4.78
C HIS A 53 -6.13 4.41 6.25
N ALA A 54 -6.02 3.11 6.55
CA ALA A 54 -6.02 2.60 7.92
C ALA A 54 -4.86 3.18 8.74
N HIS A 55 -3.66 3.28 8.15
CA HIS A 55 -2.55 3.96 8.78
C HIS A 55 -2.85 5.44 9.06
N ALA A 56 -3.35 6.19 8.07
CA ALA A 56 -3.66 7.60 8.24
C ALA A 56 -4.76 7.85 9.29
N ALA A 57 -5.77 6.98 9.35
CA ALA A 57 -6.86 7.03 10.33
C ALA A 57 -6.42 6.68 11.76
N ASN A 58 -5.34 5.92 11.91
CA ASN A 58 -4.80 5.45 13.20
C ASN A 58 -3.43 6.07 13.50
N ILE A 59 -3.10 7.23 12.91
CA ILE A 59 -1.75 7.81 12.96
C ILE A 59 -1.27 8.14 14.39
N GLU A 60 -2.21 8.37 15.32
CA GLU A 60 -1.91 8.67 16.73
C GLU A 60 -1.75 7.40 17.59
N ASP A 61 -2.35 6.27 17.17
CA ASP A 61 -2.22 4.97 17.82
C ASP A 61 -2.36 3.84 16.80
N LEU A 62 -1.23 3.21 16.45
CA LEU A 62 -1.18 2.14 15.45
C LEU A 62 -1.56 0.76 16.02
N THR A 63 -1.78 0.63 17.33
CA THR A 63 -2.11 -0.64 17.99
C THR A 63 -3.27 -1.40 17.30
N PRO A 64 -4.36 -0.73 16.87
CA PRO A 64 -5.48 -1.41 16.21
C PRO A 64 -5.13 -2.07 14.86
N ILE A 65 -4.06 -1.62 14.20
CA ILE A 65 -3.67 -2.11 12.87
C ILE A 65 -2.47 -3.07 12.90
N LEU A 66 -1.82 -3.27 14.04
CA LEU A 66 -0.64 -4.14 14.18
C LEU A 66 -0.84 -5.56 13.60
N PRO A 67 -1.98 -6.26 13.83
CA PRO A 67 -2.17 -7.60 13.26
C PRO A 67 -2.16 -7.61 11.72
N VAL A 68 -2.64 -6.52 11.11
CA VAL A 68 -2.63 -6.37 9.65
C VAL A 68 -1.21 -6.08 9.16
N VAL A 69 -0.46 -5.24 9.88
CA VAL A 69 0.94 -4.93 9.58
C VAL A 69 1.80 -6.20 9.65
N GLU A 70 1.63 -7.02 10.68
CA GLU A 70 2.34 -8.29 10.84
C GLU A 70 2.08 -9.24 9.66
N ARG A 71 0.82 -9.38 9.23
CA ARG A 71 0.48 -10.18 8.04
C ARG A 71 1.13 -9.64 6.76
N ILE A 72 1.19 -8.32 6.60
CA ILE A 72 1.87 -7.68 5.45
C ILE A 72 3.38 -7.94 5.53
N ALA A 73 3.98 -7.83 6.72
CA ALA A 73 5.39 -8.10 6.95
C ALA A 73 5.77 -9.54 6.61
N HIS A 74 4.98 -10.54 7.06
CA HIS A 74 5.18 -11.94 6.65
C HIS A 74 5.15 -12.10 5.12
N LYS A 75 4.23 -11.41 4.44
CA LYS A 75 4.17 -11.49 2.98
C LYS A 75 5.37 -10.84 2.30
N HIS A 76 5.87 -9.72 2.81
CA HIS A 76 7.09 -9.07 2.33
C HIS A 76 8.31 -9.97 2.50
N THR A 77 8.46 -10.62 3.66
CA THR A 77 9.53 -11.59 3.90
C THR A 77 9.44 -12.77 2.94
N SER A 78 8.23 -13.28 2.67
CA SER A 78 8.01 -14.40 1.74
C SER A 78 8.41 -14.11 0.29
N VAL A 79 8.61 -12.84 -0.08
CA VAL A 79 9.02 -12.41 -1.42
C VAL A 79 10.33 -11.61 -1.41
N HIS A 80 11.11 -11.75 -0.32
CA HIS A 80 12.44 -11.15 -0.16
C HIS A 80 12.49 -9.62 -0.35
N ILE A 81 11.43 -8.91 0.06
CA ILE A 81 11.46 -7.45 0.10
C ILE A 81 12.36 -7.03 1.26
N VAL A 82 13.37 -6.22 0.95
CA VAL A 82 14.32 -5.67 1.91
C VAL A 82 14.37 -4.14 1.78
N PRO A 83 14.69 -3.41 2.86
CA PRO A 83 14.96 -1.98 2.76
C PRO A 83 16.10 -1.72 1.77
N SER A 84 15.89 -0.83 0.80
CA SER A 84 16.99 -0.20 0.10
C SER A 84 17.68 0.73 1.09
N ARG A 85 18.99 0.57 1.28
CA ARG A 85 19.80 1.40 2.18
C ARG A 85 19.61 2.90 1.94
#